data_AF-A0A194W159-F1
#
_entry.id   AF-A0A194W159-F1
#
_cell.length_a   1.000
_cell.length_b   1.000
_cell.length_c   1.000
_cell.angle_alpha   90.00
_cell.angle_beta   90.00
_cell.angle_gamma   90.00
#
_symmetry.space_group_name_H-M   'P 1'
#
loop_
_entity.id
_entity.type
_entity.pdbx_description
1 polymer ?
#
loop_
_entity_poly.entity_id
_entity_poly.type
_entity_poly.pdbx_seq_one_letter_code
_entity_poly.pdbx_strand_id
1 'polypeptide(L)'
;MDEAVIEGEYESSKIIWNLINDFLPKPYAFGKYKVLRPSTYFYLSEFVDMDVATTPDLAEYTKRLAQMHKLSESPTGKFGFAVQKCDGQVAHTIDWQDNCAIFYRNLLLGVCERDLETNSPWPELERATKQVAEVIIPRLLGPL
;
A
#
# COMPACT_ATOMS: atom_id res chain seq x y z
N MET A 1 2.47 -2.11 16.95
CA MET A 1 1.94 -1.89 15.60
C MET A 1 0.47 -1.63 15.76
N ASP A 2 -0.01 -0.54 15.18
CA ASP A 2 -1.38 -0.06 15.39
C ASP A 2 -2.38 -0.90 14.60
N GLU A 3 -3.65 -0.83 15.00
CA GLU A 3 -4.75 -1.59 14.40
C GLU A 3 -4.81 -1.40 12.88
N ALA A 4 -4.73 -0.14 12.43
CA ALA A 4 -4.82 0.21 11.01
C ALA A 4 -3.74 -0.45 10.15
N VAL A 5 -2.53 -0.63 10.69
CA VAL A 5 -1.44 -1.29 9.93
C VAL A 5 -1.75 -2.77 9.73
N ILE A 6 -2.19 -3.43 10.80
CA ILE A 6 -2.50 -4.87 10.82
C ILE A 6 -3.76 -5.18 10.00
N GLU A 7 -4.83 -4.41 10.18
CA GLU A 7 -6.07 -4.53 9.40
C GLU A 7 -5.81 -4.25 7.92
N GLY A 8 -5.07 -3.17 7.62
CA GLY A 8 -4.71 -2.80 6.26
C GLY A 8 -3.95 -3.91 5.53
N GLU A 9 -3.00 -4.55 6.21
CA GLU A 9 -2.24 -5.69 5.67
C GLU A 9 -3.11 -6.92 5.42
N TYR A 10 -3.96 -7.28 6.40
CA TYR A 10 -4.89 -8.40 6.29
C TYR A 10 -5.86 -8.23 5.13
N GLU A 11 -6.50 -7.05 5.00
CA GLU A 11 -7.49 -6.82 3.95
C GLU A 11 -6.87 -6.78 2.55
N SER A 12 -5.67 -6.23 2.37
CA SER A 12 -4.98 -6.34 1.07
C SER A 12 -4.55 -7.76 0.76
N SER A 13 -3.99 -8.48 1.74
CA SER A 13 -3.59 -9.87 1.53
C SER A 13 -4.79 -10.73 1.15
N LYS A 14 -5.95 -10.50 1.78
CA LYS A 14 -7.20 -11.21 1.50
C LYS A 14 -7.70 -10.93 0.08
N ILE A 15 -7.67 -9.68 -0.36
CA ILE A 15 -8.06 -9.30 -1.72
C ILE A 15 -7.14 -9.94 -2.76
N ILE A 16 -5.83 -9.84 -2.58
CA ILE A 16 -4.85 -10.39 -3.53
C ILE A 16 -4.96 -11.92 -3.56
N TRP A 17 -5.04 -12.59 -2.41
CA TRP A 17 -5.17 -14.06 -2.36
C TRP A 17 -6.44 -14.55 -3.07
N ASN A 18 -7.58 -13.87 -2.86
CA ASN A 18 -8.83 -14.21 -3.54
C ASN A 18 -8.78 -13.98 -5.06
N LEU A 19 -7.98 -13.00 -5.51
CA LEU A 19 -7.80 -12.70 -6.93
C LEU A 19 -6.86 -13.69 -7.62
N ILE A 20 -5.72 -13.96 -7.00
CA ILE A 20 -4.67 -14.84 -7.51
C ILE A 20 -4.15 -15.71 -6.36
N ASN A 21 -4.77 -16.88 -6.21
CA ASN A 21 -4.36 -17.85 -5.21
C ASN A 21 -2.86 -18.16 -5.33
N ASP A 22 -2.20 -18.41 -4.20
CA ASP A 22 -0.79 -18.81 -4.14
C ASP A 22 0.21 -17.76 -4.65
N PHE A 23 -0.17 -16.47 -4.68
CA PHE A 23 0.75 -15.37 -5.03
C PHE A 23 1.43 -14.74 -3.80
N LEU A 24 0.76 -14.81 -2.64
CA LEU A 24 1.26 -14.42 -1.33
C LEU A 24 0.80 -15.46 -0.30
N PRO A 25 1.34 -15.54 0.93
CA PRO A 25 0.86 -16.51 1.91
C PRO A 25 -0.62 -16.32 2.27
N LYS A 26 -1.40 -17.39 2.35
CA LYS A 26 -2.84 -17.27 2.64
C LYS A 26 -3.10 -16.52 3.96
N PRO A 27 -3.87 -15.42 3.96
CA PRO A 27 -4.28 -14.75 5.20
C PRO A 27 -5.38 -15.57 5.89
N TYR A 28 -5.25 -15.75 7.21
CA TYR A 28 -6.23 -16.48 8.01
C TYR A 28 -7.07 -15.56 8.90
N ALA A 29 -6.43 -14.63 9.60
CA ALA A 29 -7.13 -13.75 10.53
C ALA A 29 -6.28 -12.53 10.91
N PHE A 30 -6.94 -11.50 11.44
CA PHE A 30 -6.30 -10.47 12.25
C PHE A 30 -7.15 -10.22 13.51
N GLY A 31 -6.57 -9.56 14.50
CA GLY A 31 -7.34 -9.16 15.67
C GLY A 31 -6.53 -8.52 16.77
N LYS A 32 -7.21 -8.22 17.88
CA LYS A 32 -6.64 -7.59 19.08
C LYS A 32 -6.45 -8.61 20.20
N TYR A 33 -5.29 -8.61 20.84
CA TYR A 33 -5.05 -9.39 22.05
C TYR A 33 -5.93 -8.90 23.20
N LYS A 34 -6.24 -9.79 24.13
CA LYS A 34 -6.97 -9.44 25.37
C LYS A 34 -6.14 -8.66 26.39
N VAL A 35 -4.84 -8.46 26.13
CA VAL A 35 -3.96 -7.69 27.00
C VAL A 35 -4.40 -6.22 26.99
N LEU A 36 -4.55 -5.64 28.18
CA LEU A 36 -5.13 -4.31 28.33
C LEU A 36 -4.18 -3.19 27.89
N ARG A 37 -2.87 -3.30 28.17
CA ARG A 37 -1.85 -2.31 27.78
C ARG A 37 -0.46 -2.96 27.59
N PRO A 38 0.28 -2.56 26.54
CA PRO A 38 -0.18 -1.74 25.43
C PRO A 38 -1.21 -2.49 24.56
N SER A 39 -2.07 -1.76 23.85
CA SER A 39 -2.94 -2.36 22.82
C SER A 39 -2.05 -3.13 21.86
N THR A 40 -2.33 -4.42 21.67
CA THR A 40 -1.51 -5.30 20.84
C THR A 40 -2.42 -6.00 19.85
N TYR A 41 -1.97 -6.09 18.61
CA TYR A 41 -2.71 -6.66 17.48
C TYR A 41 -1.89 -7.78 16.84
N PHE A 42 -2.56 -8.71 16.15
CA PHE A 42 -1.93 -9.80 15.41
C PHE A 42 -2.49 -9.90 14.00
N TYR A 43 -1.63 -10.39 13.11
CA TYR A 43 -1.98 -10.91 11.79
C TYR A 43 -1.53 -12.37 11.74
N LEU A 44 -2.38 -13.26 11.24
CA LEU A 44 -2.12 -14.68 11.07
C LEU A 44 -2.25 -15.04 9.60
N SER A 45 -1.21 -15.65 9.05
CA SER A 45 -1.16 -16.14 7.67
C SER A 45 -0.44 -17.48 7.61
N GLU A 46 -0.48 -18.10 6.44
CA GLU A 46 0.26 -19.30 6.10
C GLU A 46 1.76 -19.12 6.33
N PHE A 47 2.36 -20.14 6.94
CA PHE A 47 3.80 -20.25 7.02
C PHE A 47 4.33 -20.82 5.70
N VAL A 48 5.22 -20.09 5.05
CA VAL A 48 5.90 -20.54 3.84
C VAL A 48 7.32 -20.96 4.21
N ASP A 49 7.62 -22.24 4.05
CA ASP A 49 8.98 -22.76 4.17
C ASP A 49 9.77 -22.38 2.91
N MET A 50 10.43 -21.22 2.97
CA MET A 50 11.09 -20.62 1.81
C MET A 50 12.44 -21.28 1.54
N ASP A 51 12.65 -21.69 0.29
CA ASP A 51 13.99 -21.97 -0.22
C ASP A 51 14.74 -20.65 -0.45
N VAL A 52 15.78 -20.41 0.34
CA VAL A 52 16.65 -19.22 0.25
C VAL A 52 17.94 -19.47 -0.55
N ALA A 53 18.18 -20.71 -0.98
CA ALA A 53 19.36 -21.08 -1.75
C ALA A 53 19.11 -20.98 -3.26
N THR A 54 17.88 -21.27 -3.70
CA THR A 54 17.51 -21.22 -5.12
C THR A 54 16.99 -19.86 -5.52
N THR A 55 17.48 -19.33 -6.64
CA THR A 55 16.95 -18.08 -7.21
C THR A 55 15.57 -18.35 -7.82
N PRO A 56 14.52 -17.57 -7.47
CA PRO A 56 13.20 -17.74 -8.06
C PRO A 56 13.19 -17.41 -9.55
N ASP A 57 12.30 -18.06 -10.30
CA ASP A 57 12.10 -17.74 -11.72
C ASP A 57 11.49 -16.34 -11.87
N LEU A 58 12.31 -15.40 -12.31
CA LEU A 58 11.93 -14.00 -12.54
C LEU A 58 10.85 -13.87 -13.62
N ALA A 59 10.88 -14.70 -14.66
CA ALA A 59 9.92 -14.62 -15.74
C ALA A 59 8.53 -15.05 -15.28
N GLU A 60 8.45 -16.13 -14.49
CA GLU A 60 7.17 -16.58 -13.95
C GLU A 60 6.63 -15.60 -12.89
N TYR A 61 7.47 -15.08 -11.99
CA TYR A 61 7.05 -14.08 -11.01
C TYR A 61 6.45 -12.83 -11.67
N THR A 62 7.18 -12.24 -12.63
CA THR A 62 6.74 -11.01 -13.31
C THR A 62 5.48 -11.23 -14.14
N LYS A 63 5.32 -12.41 -14.75
CA LYS A 63 4.10 -12.80 -15.46
C LYS A 63 2.90 -12.89 -14.51
N ARG A 64 3.06 -13.51 -13.34
CA ARG A 64 1.98 -13.60 -12.33
C ARG A 64 1.63 -12.22 -11.76
N LEU A 65 2.62 -11.37 -11.49
CA LEU A 65 2.40 -10.00 -11.05
C LEU A 65 1.62 -9.18 -12.10
N ALA A 66 1.99 -9.29 -13.37
CA ALA A 66 1.27 -8.63 -14.46
C ALA A 66 -0.17 -9.16 -14.61
N GLN A 67 -0.38 -10.46 -14.42
CA GLN A 67 -1.71 -11.07 -14.41
C GLN A 67 -2.56 -10.52 -13.26
N MET A 68 -2.01 -10.40 -12.05
CA MET A 68 -2.71 -9.81 -10.91
C MET A 68 -3.19 -8.39 -11.22
N HIS A 69 -2.32 -7.52 -11.74
CA HIS A 69 -2.70 -6.15 -12.11
C HIS A 69 -3.75 -6.07 -13.23
N LYS A 70 -3.77 -7.05 -14.15
CA LYS A 70 -4.77 -7.10 -15.24
C LYS A 70 -6.14 -7.58 -14.77
N LEU A 71 -6.17 -8.51 -13.81
CA LEU A 71 -7.40 -9.08 -13.28
C LEU A 71 -8.00 -8.22 -12.17
N SER A 72 -7.22 -7.37 -11.52
CA SER A 72 -7.71 -6.53 -10.44
C SER A 72 -8.70 -5.48 -10.95
N GLU A 73 -9.84 -5.38 -10.29
CA GLU A 73 -10.85 -4.37 -10.56
C GLU A 73 -11.12 -3.58 -9.27
N SER A 74 -11.24 -2.25 -9.41
CA SER A 74 -11.64 -1.41 -8.27
C SER A 74 -13.11 -1.64 -7.96
N PRO A 75 -13.49 -1.96 -6.70
CA PRO A 75 -14.88 -2.18 -6.34
C PRO A 75 -15.75 -0.93 -6.50
N THR A 76 -15.14 0.25 -6.59
CA THR A 76 -15.80 1.54 -6.78
C THR A 76 -15.59 2.12 -8.17
N GLY A 77 -14.73 1.52 -9.00
CA GLY A 77 -14.21 2.12 -10.23
C GLY A 77 -13.26 3.31 -10.00
N LYS A 78 -12.91 3.64 -8.75
CA LYS A 78 -12.06 4.77 -8.37
C LYS A 78 -10.68 4.31 -7.90
N PHE A 79 -9.72 5.22 -7.85
CA PHE A 79 -8.42 5.02 -7.22
C PHE A 79 -8.54 5.21 -5.70
N GLY A 80 -8.09 4.24 -4.92
CA GLY A 80 -8.19 4.25 -3.46
C GLY A 80 -8.23 2.86 -2.86
N PHE A 81 -8.48 2.79 -1.56
CA PHE A 81 -8.67 1.53 -0.84
C PHE A 81 -9.71 1.68 0.27
N ALA A 82 -10.39 0.59 0.61
CA ALA A 82 -11.52 0.63 1.54
C ALA A 82 -11.12 0.83 3.00
N VAL A 83 -9.92 0.36 3.37
CA VAL A 83 -9.35 0.52 4.71
C VAL A 83 -8.07 1.34 4.64
N GLN A 84 -7.72 1.98 5.75
CA GLN A 84 -6.47 2.73 5.87
C GLN A 84 -5.27 1.86 5.48
N LYS A 85 -4.40 2.38 4.62
CA LYS A 85 -3.11 1.74 4.31
C LYS A 85 -1.99 2.53 4.95
N CYS A 86 -0.95 1.81 5.35
CA CYS A 86 0.23 2.38 5.96
C CYS A 86 1.48 1.80 5.32
N ASP A 87 2.53 2.61 5.20
CA ASP A 87 3.90 2.14 4.97
C ASP A 87 4.66 2.22 6.31
N GLY A 88 4.89 1.07 6.92
CA GLY A 88 5.33 0.99 8.31
C GLY A 88 4.36 1.71 9.25
N GLN A 89 4.80 2.83 9.83
CA GLN A 89 3.99 3.66 10.74
C GLN A 89 3.30 4.84 10.03
N VAL A 90 3.58 5.06 8.74
CA VAL A 90 3.09 6.21 7.98
C VAL A 90 1.75 5.87 7.35
N ALA A 91 0.67 6.46 7.85
CA ALA A 91 -0.65 6.34 7.23
C ALA A 91 -0.69 7.11 5.90
N HIS A 92 -1.19 6.46 4.84
CA HIS A 92 -1.32 7.04 3.51
C HIS A 92 -2.64 7.82 3.33
N THR A 93 -2.59 8.93 2.58
CA THR A 93 -3.78 9.64 2.11
C THR A 93 -4.33 8.95 0.86
N ILE A 94 -5.39 8.15 1.02
CA ILE A 94 -5.90 7.23 -0.02
C ILE A 94 -7.41 7.31 -0.24
N ASP A 95 -8.02 8.45 0.10
CA ASP A 95 -9.43 8.70 -0.19
C ASP A 95 -9.76 8.42 -1.66
N TRP A 96 -10.94 7.88 -1.91
CA TRP A 96 -11.36 7.51 -3.25
C TRP A 96 -11.37 8.71 -4.20
N GLN A 97 -10.70 8.58 -5.34
CA GLN A 97 -10.65 9.60 -6.40
C GLN A 97 -10.98 9.00 -7.76
N ASP A 98 -11.72 9.74 -8.57
CA ASP A 98 -12.03 9.34 -9.96
C ASP A 98 -10.82 9.54 -10.90
N ASN A 99 -9.81 10.31 -10.48
CA ASN A 99 -8.67 10.68 -11.30
C ASN A 99 -7.34 10.23 -10.67
N CYS A 100 -6.53 9.51 -11.45
CA CYS A 100 -5.24 8.98 -11.02
C CYS A 100 -4.25 10.09 -10.60
N ALA A 101 -4.19 11.18 -11.34
CA ALA A 101 -3.30 12.30 -11.04
C ALA A 101 -3.66 12.97 -9.71
N ILE A 102 -4.97 13.14 -9.42
CA ILE A 102 -5.44 13.68 -8.13
C ILE A 102 -5.10 12.71 -6.99
N PHE A 103 -5.41 11.43 -7.17
CA PHE A 103 -5.11 10.38 -6.18
C PHE A 103 -3.61 10.37 -5.82
N TYR A 104 -2.76 10.23 -6.84
CA TYR A 104 -1.31 10.12 -6.63
C TYR A 104 -0.71 11.40 -6.06
N ARG A 105 -1.21 12.58 -6.46
CA ARG A 105 -0.79 13.86 -5.86
C ARG A 105 -1.11 13.91 -4.38
N ASN A 106 -2.32 13.54 -3.98
CA ASN A 106 -2.73 13.57 -2.58
C ASN A 106 -1.95 12.56 -1.74
N LEU A 107 -1.73 11.36 -2.28
CA LEU A 107 -0.89 10.34 -1.66
C LEU A 107 0.54 10.86 -1.43
N LEU A 108 1.18 11.39 -2.46
CA LEU A 108 2.55 11.92 -2.38
C LEU A 108 2.66 13.06 -1.37
N LEU A 109 1.77 14.05 -1.45
CA LEU A 109 1.78 15.19 -0.55
C LEU A 109 1.55 14.76 0.90
N GLY A 110 0.64 13.82 1.14
CA GLY A 110 0.41 13.26 2.47
C GLY A 110 1.67 12.62 3.06
N VAL A 111 2.44 11.87 2.26
CA VAL A 111 3.72 11.30 2.72
C VAL A 111 4.75 12.39 3.02
N CYS A 112 4.87 13.42 2.17
CA CYS A 112 5.80 14.52 2.40
C CYS A 112 5.43 15.38 3.62
N GLU A 113 4.13 15.56 3.90
CA GLU A 113 3.67 16.24 5.11
C GLU A 113 4.09 15.46 6.37
N ARG A 114 3.95 14.12 6.35
CA ARG A 114 4.42 13.27 7.47
C ARG A 114 5.93 13.30 7.66
N ASP A 115 6.68 13.35 6.56
CA ASP A 115 8.13 13.54 6.61
C ASP A 115 8.49 14.86 7.30
N LEU A 116 7.85 15.97 6.89
CA LEU A 116 8.07 17.29 7.48
C LEU A 116 7.66 17.37 8.96
N GLU A 117 6.62 16.64 9.38
CA GLU A 117 6.20 16.56 10.80
C GLU A 117 7.22 15.79 11.65
N THR A 118 7.85 14.76 11.08
CA THR A 118 8.76 13.86 11.79
C THR A 118 10.20 14.39 11.79
N ASN A 119 10.60 15.00 10.68
CA ASN A 119 11.94 15.47 10.42
C ASN A 119 11.98 17.00 10.44
N SER A 120 13.19 17.57 10.34
CA SER A 120 13.34 19.02 10.22
C SER A 120 13.06 19.48 8.79
N PRO A 121 12.63 20.74 8.59
CA PRO A 121 12.42 21.31 7.26
C PRO A 121 13.62 21.09 6.34
N TRP A 122 13.33 20.70 5.11
CA TRP A 122 14.33 20.48 4.07
C TRP A 122 13.92 21.22 2.80
N PRO A 123 14.39 22.48 2.62
CA PRO A 123 13.92 23.37 1.55
C PRO A 123 14.05 22.79 0.13
N GLU A 124 15.11 22.03 -0.13
CA GLU A 124 15.31 21.38 -1.44
C GLU A 124 14.27 20.29 -1.71
N LEU A 125 13.94 19.48 -0.70
CA LEU A 125 12.92 18.44 -0.81
C LEU A 125 11.54 19.06 -0.98
N GLU A 126 11.20 20.08 -0.19
CA GLU A 126 9.93 20.80 -0.31
C GLU A 126 9.74 21.40 -1.72
N ARG A 127 10.81 22.01 -2.27
CA ARG A 127 10.80 22.53 -3.64
C ARG A 127 10.61 21.42 -4.68
N ALA A 128 11.29 20.29 -4.51
CA ALA A 128 11.16 19.14 -5.40
C ALA A 128 9.74 18.55 -5.34
N THR A 129 9.18 18.35 -4.15
CA THR A 129 7.81 17.88 -3.92
C THR A 129 6.81 18.80 -4.60
N LYS A 130 6.95 20.12 -4.45
CA LYS A 130 6.09 21.09 -5.13
C LYS A 130 6.17 20.96 -6.65
N GLN A 131 7.38 20.88 -7.20
CA GLN A 131 7.57 20.71 -8.64
C GLN A 131 6.95 19.40 -9.15
N VAL A 132 7.09 18.30 -8.42
CA VAL A 132 6.48 17.02 -8.77
C VAL A 132 4.95 17.13 -8.74
N ALA A 133 4.41 17.67 -7.65
CA ALA A 133 2.97 17.77 -7.43
C ALA A 133 2.25 18.71 -8.41
N GLU A 134 2.87 19.82 -8.78
CA GLU A 134 2.23 20.87 -9.60
C GLU A 134 2.56 20.75 -11.09
N VAL A 135 3.70 20.15 -11.44
CA VAL A 135 4.17 20.11 -12.84
C VAL A 135 4.24 18.70 -13.36
N ILE A 136 4.92 17.79 -12.66
CA ILE A 136 5.21 16.45 -13.19
C ILE A 136 3.96 15.58 -13.18
N ILE A 137 3.23 15.52 -12.06
CA ILE A 137 2.02 14.70 -11.94
C ILE A 137 0.97 15.08 -12.99
N PRO A 138 0.57 16.37 -13.13
CA PRO A 138 -0.42 16.74 -14.15
C PRO A 138 0.03 16.44 -15.58
N ARG A 139 1.34 16.53 -15.88
CA ARG A 139 1.87 16.25 -17.23
C ARG A 139 1.91 14.76 -17.56
N LEU A 140 2.29 13.92 -16.60
CA LEU A 140 2.47 12.48 -16.86
C LEU A 140 1.20 11.68 -16.64
N LEU A 141 0.42 12.03 -15.61
CA LEU A 141 -0.78 11.29 -15.22
C LEU A 141 -2.09 11.99 -15.62
N GLY A 142 -2.05 13.29 -15.93
CA GLY A 142 -3.25 14.02 -16.38
C GLY A 142 -3.86 13.53 -17.70
N PRO A 143 -3.06 13.04 -18.68
CA PRO A 143 -3.62 12.47 -19.93
C PRO A 143 -4.21 11.06 -19.79
N LEU A 144 -4.02 10.39 -18.65
CA LEU A 144 -4.56 9.04 -18.37
C LEU A 144 -6.00 9.14 -17.86
#